data_AF-A0A8B9RI01-F1
#
_entry.id   AF-A0A8B9RI01-F1
#
_cell.length_a   1.000
_cell.length_b   1.000
_cell.length_c   1.000
_cell.angle_alpha   90.00
_cell.angle_beta   90.00
_cell.angle_gamma   90.00
#
_symmetry.space_group_name_H-M   'P 1'
#
loop_
_entity.id
_entity.type
_entity.pdbx_description
1 polymer ?
#
loop_
_entity_poly.entity_id
_entity_poly.type
_entity_poly.pdbx_seq_one_letter_code
_entity_poly.pdbx_strand_id
1 'polypeptide(L)'
;MCTVYSMKSFLCCCTQEKRVPEFNSMFSNLPHHPRFTLRLDAADPGPAFIDRRWRGQSEQRREALKTLSGPLIPFFQQVPPDVVLALPNADPLSVRNGDAAWPGSPFQRTVGVQTDYRDSEAQTEPYSPEYTLRPGTAPPELLTLASLKWGHGLPARLEEVEMIERARMKRAWEATLPPLNDLTQLEKRKKMMDEMERKEWAFREQEIEKLQEARLALLKQLLQQREAQQEQSTVKRLDLRFSQQKRQKESRLQKIHRDYVLSLRKLTAQRRNVEGKLERRDIINDHADYASQTYAPLSRRGVFPDRGTERNVVKSRFLNTYQGLLDLEASLPPSVLEPRIKAPKPKESKSFIKRSERREVELLRTYQALKDEKGRVKEKKPLRFLYKTEKPVPRPPTPEVDMPPEGSEERDLAVIYLQKLLRGRSIQKQMLEGREKRMELIQELRTTHSLQREEQELHRAEKLVILDLQRQREQHESRTSQIEGYVSGLLGAELVDMLDFLAKELVRLQDERRIHAFTLLAERDRRLQEAEESGRRQVEERRRREEDEIFRQVVKVHQATVDLYLEDIILGTIEQTADAQAREEIHQMAQELNDITYAMEEKYVSTRQFNQANDVGLMLQLVCRSRFSNSMC
;
A
#
# COMPACT_ATOMS: atom_id res chain seq x y z
N MET A 1 -12.87 43.51 -19.88
CA MET A 1 -12.81 42.03 -19.86
C MET A 1 -11.36 41.62 -19.70
N CYS A 2 -11.13 40.80 -18.68
CA CYS A 2 -9.93 40.00 -18.34
C CYS A 2 -8.56 40.71 -18.30
N THR A 3 -8.22 41.19 -17.10
CA THR A 3 -6.87 41.52 -16.68
C THR A 3 -5.98 40.27 -16.61
N VAL A 4 -4.88 40.31 -17.35
CA VAL A 4 -3.81 39.30 -17.37
C VAL A 4 -3.03 39.40 -16.05
N TYR A 5 -3.21 38.41 -15.16
CA TYR A 5 -2.35 38.25 -13.99
C TYR A 5 -1.00 37.66 -14.41
N SER A 6 0.05 38.47 -14.28
CA SER A 6 1.45 38.08 -14.39
C SER A 6 1.84 37.21 -13.19
N MET A 7 2.12 35.92 -13.43
CA MET A 7 2.80 35.05 -12.46
C MET A 7 4.29 35.39 -12.44
N LYS A 8 4.70 36.25 -11.52
CA LYS A 8 6.10 36.42 -11.10
C LYS A 8 6.21 36.13 -9.60
N SER A 9 6.40 34.86 -9.25
CA SER A 9 6.99 34.42 -7.97
C SER A 9 7.02 32.89 -7.92
N PHE A 10 8.06 32.35 -7.27
CA PHE A 10 8.33 30.92 -6.98
C PHE A 10 9.26 30.18 -7.94
N LEU A 11 10.50 30.65 -8.04
CA LEU A 11 11.68 29.79 -8.18
C LEU A 11 12.70 30.22 -7.13
N CYS A 12 12.57 29.66 -5.93
CA CYS A 12 13.61 29.67 -4.91
C CYS A 12 13.68 28.26 -4.33
N CYS A 13 14.46 27.40 -4.97
CA CYS A 13 14.78 26.08 -4.46
C CYS A 13 15.95 26.27 -3.47
N CYS A 14 15.63 26.57 -2.21
CA CYS A 14 16.62 26.57 -1.14
C CYS A 14 16.91 25.12 -0.74
N THR A 15 17.97 24.53 -1.30
CA THR A 15 18.56 23.29 -0.78
C THR A 15 19.18 23.57 0.58
N GLN A 16 18.61 23.03 1.66
CA GLN A 16 19.19 23.16 3.00
C GLN A 16 20.31 22.13 3.18
N GLU A 17 21.53 22.60 3.40
CA GLU A 17 22.68 21.77 3.77
C GLU A 17 22.74 21.61 5.29
N LYS A 18 22.84 20.37 5.79
CA LYS A 18 22.93 20.06 7.22
C LYS A 18 24.33 19.56 7.57
N ARG A 19 24.93 20.17 8.59
CA ARG A 19 26.20 19.71 9.19
C ARG A 19 25.92 18.54 10.13
N VAL A 20 26.43 17.36 9.80
CA VAL A 20 26.33 16.16 10.63
C VAL A 20 27.70 15.89 11.25
N PRO A 21 27.83 15.87 12.58
CA PRO A 21 29.12 15.64 13.22
C PRO A 21 29.59 14.19 12.98
N GLU A 22 30.88 14.03 12.71
CA GLU A 22 31.52 12.72 12.63
C GLU A 22 32.05 12.36 14.02
N PHE A 23 31.42 11.37 14.67
CA PHE A 23 31.68 11.07 16.08
C PHE A 23 33.14 10.67 16.37
N ASN A 24 33.82 10.05 15.40
CA ASN A 24 35.21 9.62 15.53
C ASN A 24 36.21 10.79 15.49
N SER A 25 35.86 11.88 14.80
CA SER A 25 36.71 13.05 14.54
C SER A 25 36.22 14.33 15.24
N MET A 26 35.16 14.24 16.06
CA MET A 26 34.37 15.39 16.53
C MET A 26 35.19 16.49 17.19
N PHE A 27 36.29 16.13 17.86
CA PHE A 27 37.17 17.07 18.56
C PHE A 27 38.46 17.41 17.79
N SER A 28 38.73 16.75 16.67
CA SER A 28 39.97 16.94 15.91
C SER A 28 40.01 18.31 15.20
N ASN A 29 41.17 18.98 15.21
CA ASN A 29 41.41 20.26 14.53
C ASN A 29 42.18 20.09 13.21
N LEU A 30 42.47 18.85 12.82
CA LEU A 30 43.35 18.53 11.69
C LEU A 30 42.56 18.65 10.37
N PRO A 31 43.14 19.28 9.31
CA PRO A 31 42.45 19.45 8.02
C PRO A 31 42.04 18.13 7.36
N HIS A 32 42.80 17.06 7.61
CA HIS A 32 42.54 15.72 7.04
C HIS A 32 41.50 14.91 7.83
N HIS A 33 41.01 15.42 8.96
CA HIS A 33 39.99 14.75 9.78
C HIS A 33 38.88 15.76 10.13
N PRO A 34 37.86 15.94 9.27
CA PRO A 34 36.84 16.96 9.47
C PRO A 34 35.89 16.58 10.62
N ARG A 35 35.57 17.53 11.49
CA ARG A 35 34.65 17.33 12.64
C ARG A 35 33.21 17.00 12.24
N PHE A 36 32.83 17.36 11.02
CA PHE A 36 31.49 17.19 10.49
C PHE A 36 31.56 16.98 8.98
N THR A 37 30.60 16.25 8.45
CA THR A 37 30.33 16.18 7.02
C THR A 37 29.04 16.93 6.69
N LEU A 38 29.05 17.63 5.56
CA LEU A 38 27.86 18.28 5.03
C LEU A 38 27.03 17.22 4.29
N ARG A 39 25.80 17.00 4.74
CA ARG A 39 24.82 16.18 4.02
C ARG A 39 23.70 17.09 3.54
N LEU A 40 23.27 16.87 2.29
CA LEU A 40 22.08 17.53 1.76
C LEU A 40 20.87 16.99 2.53
N ASP A 41 20.11 17.87 3.17
CA ASP A 41 18.84 17.48 3.79
C ASP A 41 17.84 17.29 2.65
N ALA A 42 17.52 16.04 2.34
CA ALA A 42 16.46 15.66 1.39
C ALA A 42 15.04 15.87 1.98
N ALA A 43 14.89 16.86 2.86
CA ALA A 43 13.63 17.20 3.48
C ALA A 43 12.85 18.12 2.53
N ASP A 44 12.04 17.51 1.65
CA ASP A 44 11.08 18.22 0.82
C ASP A 44 10.11 19.04 1.72
N PRO A 45 9.82 20.31 1.41
CA PRO A 45 8.87 21.14 2.17
C PRO A 45 7.39 20.76 1.92
N GLY A 46 7.11 19.51 1.55
CA GLY A 46 5.79 19.03 1.15
C GLY A 46 5.03 18.31 2.28
N PRO A 47 3.75 18.66 2.56
CA PRO A 47 2.91 18.00 3.56
C PRO A 47 2.71 16.49 3.32
N ALA A 48 2.55 15.73 4.41
CA ALA A 48 2.54 14.27 4.43
C ALA A 48 1.34 13.57 3.75
N PHE A 49 0.33 14.30 3.26
CA PHE A 49 -0.91 13.71 2.72
C PHE A 49 -0.89 13.46 1.20
N ILE A 50 0.15 13.88 0.49
CA ILE A 50 0.28 13.64 -0.96
C ILE A 50 0.81 12.21 -1.17
N ASP A 51 0.07 11.40 -1.92
CA ASP A 51 0.46 10.03 -2.26
C ASP A 51 1.72 10.00 -3.14
N ARG A 52 2.82 9.46 -2.61
CA ARG A 52 4.16 9.41 -3.24
C ARG A 52 4.47 8.05 -3.87
N ARG A 53 3.54 7.47 -4.63
CA ARG A 53 3.76 6.14 -5.24
C ARG A 53 4.52 6.18 -6.57
N TRP A 54 4.82 7.35 -7.11
CA TRP A 54 5.59 7.46 -8.35
C TRP A 54 7.07 7.69 -8.04
N ARG A 55 7.88 6.63 -8.12
CA ARG A 55 9.35 6.70 -8.17
C ARG A 55 9.78 6.67 -9.63
N GLY A 56 10.68 7.56 -10.04
CA GLY A 56 11.07 7.73 -11.44
C GLY A 56 11.54 6.44 -12.12
N GLN A 57 11.43 6.40 -13.46
CA GLN A 57 11.74 5.24 -14.31
C GLN A 57 13.13 4.61 -14.06
N SER A 58 14.11 5.41 -13.62
CA SER A 58 15.48 4.95 -13.35
C SER A 58 15.59 4.05 -12.10
N GLU A 59 14.81 4.35 -11.06
CA GLU A 59 14.79 3.55 -9.82
C GLU A 59 14.01 2.26 -10.01
N GLN A 60 12.89 2.32 -10.74
CA GLN A 60 12.12 1.13 -11.13
C GLN A 60 12.93 0.19 -12.02
N ARG A 61 13.75 0.71 -12.95
CA ARG A 61 14.70 -0.10 -13.72
C ARG A 61 15.77 -0.75 -12.84
N ARG A 62 16.29 -0.04 -11.84
CA ARG A 62 17.29 -0.59 -10.90
C ARG A 62 16.71 -1.69 -10.01
N GLU A 63 15.49 -1.53 -9.52
CA GLU A 63 14.80 -2.55 -8.74
C GLU A 63 14.41 -3.75 -9.60
N ALA A 64 13.92 -3.51 -10.82
CA ALA A 64 13.65 -4.56 -11.80
C ALA A 64 14.93 -5.37 -12.15
N LEU A 65 16.07 -4.69 -12.33
CA LEU A 65 17.36 -5.35 -12.56
C LEU A 65 17.85 -6.14 -11.33
N LYS A 66 17.58 -5.66 -10.11
CA LYS A 66 17.90 -6.38 -8.87
C LYS A 66 16.99 -7.58 -8.64
N THR A 67 15.73 -7.53 -9.06
CA THR A 67 14.82 -8.69 -9.04
C THR A 67 15.15 -9.71 -10.11
N LEU A 68 15.81 -9.30 -11.19
CA LEU A 68 16.28 -10.21 -12.27
C LEU A 68 17.66 -10.82 -11.98
N SER A 69 18.45 -10.27 -11.06
CA SER A 69 19.72 -10.86 -10.62
C SER A 69 19.51 -11.90 -9.51
N GLY A 70 19.09 -13.11 -9.89
CA GLY A 70 19.30 -14.30 -9.06
C GLY A 70 20.79 -14.70 -9.05
N PRO A 71 21.21 -15.63 -8.16
CA PRO A 71 22.57 -16.17 -8.21
C PRO A 71 22.86 -16.75 -9.60
N LEU A 72 23.97 -16.32 -10.21
CA LEU A 72 24.50 -16.88 -11.46
C LEU A 72 24.78 -18.38 -11.23
N ILE A 73 23.85 -19.22 -11.66
CA ILE A 73 24.08 -20.66 -11.80
C ILE A 73 25.05 -20.80 -12.99
N PRO A 74 26.26 -21.35 -12.81
CA PRO A 74 27.13 -21.62 -13.93
C PRO A 74 26.42 -22.61 -14.85
N PHE A 75 26.24 -22.22 -16.11
CA PHE A 75 25.73 -23.09 -17.17
C PHE A 75 26.67 -24.31 -17.27
N PHE A 76 26.25 -25.44 -16.72
CA PHE A 76 26.85 -26.72 -17.06
C PHE A 76 26.53 -26.99 -18.53
N GLN A 77 27.56 -27.30 -19.30
CA GLN A 77 27.46 -27.69 -20.70
C GLN A 77 26.60 -28.97 -20.78
N GLN A 78 25.32 -28.81 -21.09
CA GLN A 78 24.41 -29.94 -21.30
C GLN A 78 24.81 -30.63 -22.61
N VAL A 79 25.41 -31.82 -22.50
CA VAL A 79 25.44 -32.75 -23.62
C VAL A 79 24.01 -33.24 -23.82
N PRO A 80 23.43 -33.12 -25.03
CA PRO A 80 22.03 -33.49 -25.26
C PRO A 80 21.81 -35.01 -25.01
N PRO A 81 20.75 -35.38 -24.26
CA PRO A 81 20.43 -36.77 -23.97
C PRO A 81 19.67 -37.37 -25.15
N ASP A 82 20.35 -37.67 -26.26
CA ASP A 82 19.84 -38.61 -27.27
C ASP A 82 20.86 -39.03 -28.36
N VAL A 83 22.14 -38.69 -28.23
CA VAL A 83 23.16 -39.23 -29.13
C VAL A 83 23.70 -40.54 -28.55
N VAL A 84 23.12 -41.67 -28.99
CA VAL A 84 23.77 -42.98 -28.86
C VAL A 84 25.02 -42.95 -29.75
N LEU A 85 26.15 -42.50 -29.20
CA LEU A 85 27.45 -42.69 -29.82
C LEU A 85 27.77 -44.19 -29.72
N ALA A 86 27.53 -44.91 -30.81
CA ALA A 86 28.15 -46.22 -31.00
C ALA A 86 29.66 -46.00 -31.06
N LEU A 87 30.37 -46.38 -29.99
CA LEU A 87 31.83 -46.46 -30.01
C LEU A 87 32.23 -47.49 -31.08
N PRO A 88 33.22 -47.22 -31.93
CA PRO A 88 33.71 -48.20 -32.89
C PRO A 88 34.23 -49.43 -32.15
N ASN A 89 33.94 -50.61 -32.71
CA ASN A 89 34.34 -51.95 -32.25
C ASN A 89 35.86 -52.14 -32.24
N ALA A 90 36.55 -51.49 -31.32
CA ALA A 90 37.94 -51.76 -31.00
C ALA A 90 38.07 -51.94 -29.50
N ASP A 91 38.22 -53.20 -29.08
CA ASP A 91 38.56 -53.59 -27.73
C ASP A 91 39.88 -52.92 -27.30
N PRO A 92 39.90 -52.04 -26.28
CA PRO A 92 41.15 -51.59 -25.68
C PRO A 92 41.74 -52.64 -24.71
N LEU A 93 41.13 -53.83 -24.59
CA LEU A 93 41.51 -54.88 -23.63
C LEU A 93 42.18 -56.12 -24.25
N SER A 94 42.51 -56.11 -25.54
CA SER A 94 43.40 -57.12 -26.11
C SER A 94 44.86 -56.75 -25.85
N VAL A 95 45.37 -57.16 -24.69
CA VAL A 95 46.80 -57.06 -24.36
C VAL A 95 47.55 -58.14 -25.15
N ARG A 96 48.28 -57.72 -26.18
CA ARG A 96 49.40 -58.47 -26.73
C ARG A 96 50.53 -58.37 -25.70
N ASN A 97 50.92 -59.49 -25.09
CA ASN A 97 52.10 -59.58 -24.24
C ASN A 97 53.31 -59.04 -25.00
N GLY A 98 53.74 -57.85 -24.64
CA GLY A 98 54.92 -57.17 -25.16
C GLY A 98 55.35 -56.17 -24.12
N ASP A 99 56.55 -56.35 -23.60
CA ASP A 99 57.18 -55.56 -22.55
C ASP A 99 57.22 -54.07 -22.93
N ALA A 100 56.23 -53.31 -22.51
CA ALA A 100 56.25 -51.86 -22.57
C ALA A 100 57.02 -51.33 -21.36
N ALA A 101 58.30 -51.05 -21.57
CA ALA A 101 59.16 -50.35 -20.63
C ALA A 101 58.52 -49.02 -20.19
N TRP A 102 58.64 -48.74 -18.89
CA TRP A 102 58.21 -47.51 -18.25
C TRP A 102 58.79 -46.27 -18.97
N PRO A 103 58.04 -45.15 -19.07
CA PRO A 103 58.70 -43.86 -19.04
C PRO A 103 59.32 -43.70 -17.65
N GLY A 104 60.64 -43.50 -17.59
CA GLY A 104 61.32 -43.18 -16.34
C GLY A 104 60.67 -41.97 -15.66
N SER A 105 60.63 -41.99 -14.33
CA SER A 105 60.22 -40.82 -13.53
C SER A 105 60.87 -39.55 -14.07
N PRO A 106 60.17 -38.41 -14.15
CA PRO A 106 60.77 -37.16 -14.59
C PRO A 106 62.05 -36.89 -13.77
N PHE A 107 63.13 -36.51 -14.46
CA PHE A 107 64.46 -36.29 -13.86
C PHE A 107 64.47 -35.14 -12.83
N GLN A 108 63.45 -34.28 -12.84
CA GLN A 108 63.31 -33.17 -11.89
C GLN A 108 62.46 -33.59 -10.69
N ARG A 109 63.11 -33.58 -9.52
CA ARG A 109 62.49 -33.75 -8.20
C ARG A 109 62.40 -32.37 -7.57
N THR A 110 61.19 -31.87 -7.31
CA THR A 110 61.00 -30.62 -6.58
C THR A 110 61.46 -30.80 -5.13
N VAL A 111 62.48 -30.05 -4.71
CA VAL A 111 63.00 -30.03 -3.33
C VAL A 111 62.52 -28.73 -2.68
N GLY A 112 61.69 -28.84 -1.64
CA GLY A 112 61.27 -27.68 -0.85
C GLY A 112 62.38 -27.22 0.08
N VAL A 113 62.66 -25.92 0.13
CA VAL A 113 63.53 -25.30 1.15
C VAL A 113 62.62 -24.67 2.19
N GLN A 114 62.77 -25.09 3.45
CA GLN A 114 62.09 -24.49 4.58
C GLN A 114 62.84 -23.20 4.97
N THR A 115 62.16 -22.06 4.97
CA THR A 115 62.71 -20.82 5.53
C THR A 115 62.66 -20.88 7.06
N ASP A 116 63.72 -20.42 7.73
CA ASP A 116 63.85 -20.43 9.20
C ASP A 116 62.88 -19.48 9.93
N TYR A 117 62.11 -18.68 9.19
CA TYR A 117 61.14 -17.72 9.74
C TYR A 117 59.71 -18.26 9.69
N ARG A 118 59.03 -18.16 10.83
CA ARG A 118 57.66 -18.66 11.02
C ARG A 118 56.65 -17.56 10.63
N ASP A 119 56.25 -17.53 9.36
CA ASP A 119 55.16 -16.66 8.91
C ASP A 119 53.82 -17.22 9.43
N SER A 120 53.26 -16.62 10.48
CA SER A 120 51.99 -17.02 11.09
C SER A 120 50.75 -16.70 10.23
N GLU A 121 50.93 -15.95 9.14
CA GLU A 121 49.84 -15.42 8.30
C GLU A 121 49.74 -16.09 6.92
N ALA A 122 50.73 -16.90 6.53
CA ALA A 122 50.70 -17.68 5.29
C ALA A 122 50.10 -19.07 5.55
N GLN A 123 48.79 -19.14 5.77
CA GLN A 123 48.08 -20.41 5.92
C GLN A 123 47.80 -21.03 4.54
N THR A 124 48.85 -21.58 3.90
CA THR A 124 48.72 -22.33 2.64
C THR A 124 48.09 -23.71 2.90
N GLU A 125 47.27 -24.20 1.97
CA GLU A 125 46.79 -25.59 2.00
C GLU A 125 48.00 -26.55 2.12
N PRO A 126 47.92 -27.61 2.93
CA PRO A 126 49.00 -28.58 3.05
C PRO A 126 49.30 -29.19 1.66
N TYR A 127 50.58 -29.18 1.28
CA TYR A 127 51.05 -29.64 -0.03
C TYR A 127 50.64 -31.10 -0.30
N SER A 128 49.89 -31.34 -1.38
CA SER A 128 49.58 -32.68 -1.88
C SER A 128 50.51 -33.05 -3.05
N PRO A 129 51.25 -34.16 -2.98
CA PRO A 129 52.15 -34.57 -4.05
C PRO A 129 51.39 -35.06 -5.29
N GLU A 130 52.00 -34.87 -6.46
CA GLU A 130 51.49 -35.42 -7.73
C GLU A 130 51.55 -36.96 -7.72
N TYR A 131 50.53 -37.61 -8.27
CA TYR A 131 50.42 -39.07 -8.34
C TYR A 131 50.22 -39.53 -9.78
N THR A 132 50.79 -40.69 -10.15
CA THR A 132 50.63 -41.32 -11.46
C THR A 132 49.88 -42.65 -11.32
N LEU A 133 48.74 -42.80 -12.01
CA LEU A 133 47.98 -44.05 -12.04
C LEU A 133 48.38 -44.90 -13.26
N ARG A 134 48.44 -46.23 -13.09
CA ARG A 134 48.65 -47.15 -14.21
C ARG A 134 47.40 -47.17 -15.11
N PRO A 135 47.54 -47.05 -16.44
CA PRO A 135 46.41 -47.16 -17.35
C PRO A 135 45.76 -48.55 -17.21
N GLY A 136 44.47 -48.59 -16.91
CA GLY A 136 43.69 -49.83 -16.71
C GLY A 136 43.50 -50.27 -15.25
N THR A 137 44.12 -49.60 -14.27
CA THR A 137 43.86 -49.88 -12.83
C THR A 137 42.79 -48.94 -12.28
N ALA A 138 41.84 -49.46 -11.49
CA ALA A 138 40.83 -48.63 -10.82
C ALA A 138 41.48 -47.63 -9.86
N PRO A 139 41.04 -46.35 -9.84
CA PRO A 139 41.63 -45.35 -8.96
C PRO A 139 41.36 -45.68 -7.48
N PRO A 140 42.34 -45.50 -6.58
CA PRO A 140 42.15 -45.72 -5.14
C PRO A 140 41.12 -44.75 -4.55
N GLU A 141 40.39 -45.21 -3.51
CA GLU A 141 39.30 -44.44 -2.86
C GLU A 141 39.75 -43.07 -2.37
N LEU A 142 41.00 -42.95 -1.93
CA LEU A 142 41.56 -41.69 -1.43
C LEU A 142 41.51 -40.56 -2.47
N LEU A 143 41.66 -40.88 -3.76
CA LEU A 143 41.62 -39.87 -4.82
C LEU A 143 40.21 -39.34 -5.09
N THR A 144 39.19 -40.15 -4.80
CA THR A 144 37.79 -39.69 -4.89
C THR A 144 37.39 -38.75 -3.76
N LEU A 145 38.17 -38.72 -2.67
CA LEU A 145 37.98 -37.84 -1.52
C LEU A 145 38.85 -36.58 -1.61
N ALA A 146 39.54 -36.33 -2.72
CA ALA A 146 40.41 -35.17 -2.91
C ALA A 146 39.69 -33.81 -2.80
N SER A 147 38.34 -33.81 -2.88
CA SER A 147 37.52 -32.62 -2.63
C SER A 147 37.40 -32.24 -1.15
N LEU A 148 37.66 -33.17 -0.23
CA LEU A 148 37.65 -32.92 1.21
C LEU A 148 38.99 -32.35 1.64
N LYS A 149 38.99 -31.09 2.09
CA LYS A 149 40.19 -30.36 2.54
C LYS A 149 39.96 -29.78 3.94
N TRP A 150 41.03 -29.34 4.60
CA TRP A 150 40.90 -28.66 5.89
C TRP A 150 40.03 -27.40 5.76
N GLY A 151 38.97 -27.29 6.57
CA GLY A 151 37.96 -26.22 6.45
C GLY A 151 36.89 -26.47 5.37
N HIS A 152 37.10 -27.43 4.48
CA HIS A 152 36.15 -27.92 3.48
C HIS A 152 35.90 -29.42 3.68
N GLY A 153 35.24 -29.74 4.79
CA GLY A 153 34.82 -31.09 5.13
C GLY A 153 35.81 -31.96 5.90
N LEU A 154 36.84 -31.34 6.48
CA LEU A 154 37.66 -31.92 7.54
C LEU A 154 37.81 -30.90 8.68
N PRO A 155 37.70 -31.30 9.97
CA PRO A 155 37.53 -32.67 10.47
C PRO A 155 36.14 -33.26 10.15
N ALA A 156 36.14 -34.56 9.81
CA ALA A 156 34.98 -35.24 9.28
C ALA A 156 33.78 -35.17 10.24
N ARG A 157 32.67 -34.58 9.79
CA ARG A 157 31.36 -34.60 10.46
C ARG A 157 30.55 -35.81 10.01
N LEU A 158 29.45 -36.11 10.72
CA LEU A 158 28.58 -37.25 10.41
C LEU A 158 28.11 -37.25 8.94
N GLU A 159 27.81 -36.07 8.39
CA GLU A 159 27.39 -35.91 6.99
C GLU A 159 28.48 -36.34 6.00
N GLU A 160 29.74 -35.99 6.24
CA GLU A 160 30.86 -36.37 5.38
C GLU A 160 31.17 -37.87 5.48
N VAL A 161 31.03 -38.45 6.68
CA VAL A 161 31.16 -39.90 6.89
C VAL A 161 30.07 -40.65 6.14
N GLU A 162 28.81 -40.21 6.24
CA GLU A 162 27.68 -40.79 5.51
C GLU A 162 27.87 -40.69 3.99
N MET A 163 28.40 -39.57 3.49
CA MET A 163 28.72 -39.38 2.07
C MET A 163 29.78 -40.39 1.59
N ILE A 164 30.83 -40.63 2.38
CA ILE A 164 31.87 -41.61 2.08
C ILE A 164 31.30 -43.04 2.08
N GLU A 165 30.48 -43.37 3.06
CA GLU A 165 29.83 -44.69 3.14
C GLU A 165 28.88 -44.92 1.95
N ARG A 166 28.13 -43.90 1.52
CA ARG A 166 27.30 -43.96 0.31
C ARG A 166 28.13 -44.14 -0.95
N ALA A 167 29.25 -43.45 -1.09
CA ALA A 167 30.15 -43.64 -2.24
C ALA A 167 30.69 -45.08 -2.29
N ARG A 168 31.00 -45.69 -1.13
CA ARG A 168 31.40 -47.11 -1.04
C ARG A 168 30.25 -48.05 -1.40
N MET A 169 29.06 -47.81 -0.87
CA MET A 169 27.86 -48.60 -1.21
C MET A 169 27.57 -48.55 -2.72
N LYS A 170 27.70 -47.36 -3.34
CA LYS A 170 27.55 -47.18 -4.78
C LYS A 170 28.57 -47.99 -5.58
N ARG A 171 29.86 -47.95 -5.22
CA ARG A 171 30.90 -48.76 -5.89
C ARG A 171 30.67 -50.26 -5.72
N ALA A 172 30.31 -50.70 -4.51
CA ALA A 172 29.98 -52.09 -4.25
C ALA A 172 28.80 -52.56 -5.10
N TRP A 173 27.80 -51.70 -5.29
CA TRP A 173 26.68 -51.97 -6.19
C TRP A 173 27.08 -51.92 -7.67
N GLU A 174 27.89 -50.97 -8.12
CA GLU A 174 28.40 -50.92 -9.50
C GLU A 174 29.16 -52.20 -9.89
N ALA A 175 29.88 -52.79 -8.93
CA ALA A 175 30.54 -54.09 -9.11
C ALA A 175 29.57 -55.27 -9.27
N THR A 176 28.31 -55.15 -8.81
CA THR A 176 27.27 -56.16 -8.99
C THR A 176 26.54 -56.06 -10.33
N LEU A 177 26.80 -55.02 -11.14
CA LEU A 177 26.13 -54.82 -12.42
C LEU A 177 26.61 -55.81 -13.49
N PRO A 178 25.71 -56.32 -14.36
CA PRO A 178 26.08 -57.12 -15.52
C PRO A 178 27.11 -56.43 -16.43
N PRO A 179 28.09 -57.14 -17.01
CA PRO A 179 29.07 -56.54 -17.91
C PRO A 179 28.41 -56.00 -19.18
N LEU A 180 29.01 -54.98 -19.81
CA LEU A 180 28.45 -54.30 -20.99
C LEU A 180 28.40 -55.16 -22.25
N ASN A 181 29.14 -56.27 -22.28
CA ASN A 181 29.32 -57.10 -23.47
C ASN A 181 28.11 -58.02 -23.77
N ASP A 182 27.22 -58.24 -22.79
CA ASP A 182 26.09 -59.17 -22.90
C ASP A 182 24.77 -58.43 -23.25
N LEU A 183 24.40 -58.46 -24.54
CA LEU A 183 23.19 -57.79 -25.06
C LEU A 183 21.87 -58.28 -24.41
N THR A 184 21.83 -59.50 -23.90
CA THR A 184 20.65 -60.10 -23.26
C THR A 184 20.39 -59.58 -21.85
N GLN A 185 21.39 -58.99 -21.18
CA GLN A 185 21.29 -58.49 -19.80
C GLN A 185 21.22 -56.95 -19.73
N LEU A 186 21.27 -56.28 -20.88
CA LEU A 186 21.28 -54.83 -21.00
C LEU A 186 20.04 -54.19 -20.36
N GLU A 187 18.84 -54.75 -20.58
CA GLU A 187 17.61 -54.25 -19.95
C GLU A 187 17.61 -54.38 -18.44
N LYS A 188 18.19 -55.48 -17.90
CA LYS A 188 18.33 -55.68 -16.45
C LYS A 188 19.29 -54.64 -15.87
N ARG A 189 20.42 -54.38 -16.55
CA ARG A 189 21.37 -53.33 -16.16
C ARG A 189 20.70 -51.95 -16.16
N LYS A 190 19.95 -51.59 -17.22
CA LYS A 190 19.20 -50.32 -17.28
C LYS A 190 18.22 -50.17 -16.11
N LYS A 191 17.42 -51.20 -15.83
CA LYS A 191 16.48 -51.17 -14.69
C LYS A 191 17.18 -50.97 -13.36
N MET A 192 18.29 -51.69 -13.13
CA MET A 192 19.10 -51.53 -11.91
C MET A 192 19.65 -50.10 -11.79
N MET A 193 20.15 -49.52 -12.89
CA MET A 193 20.63 -48.13 -12.92
C MET A 193 19.51 -47.14 -12.59
N ASP A 194 18.36 -47.24 -13.25
CA ASP A 194 17.22 -46.35 -13.02
C ASP A 194 16.71 -46.46 -11.56
N GLU A 195 16.68 -47.67 -10.99
CA GLU A 195 16.29 -47.88 -9.59
C GLU A 195 17.29 -47.26 -8.61
N MET A 196 18.58 -47.35 -8.89
CA MET A 196 19.60 -46.72 -8.07
C MET A 196 19.54 -45.20 -8.16
N GLU A 197 19.37 -44.66 -9.37
CA GLU A 197 19.18 -43.22 -9.58
C GLU A 197 17.96 -42.72 -8.81
N ARG A 198 16.81 -43.42 -8.88
CA ARG A 198 15.61 -43.05 -8.11
C ARG A 198 15.88 -43.01 -6.60
N LYS A 199 16.68 -43.95 -6.06
CA LYS A 199 17.06 -43.96 -4.64
C LYS A 199 17.98 -42.79 -4.30
N GLU A 200 18.93 -42.44 -5.16
CA GLU A 200 19.80 -41.27 -4.98
C GLU A 200 19.00 -39.95 -5.06
N TRP A 201 18.03 -39.86 -5.98
CA TRP A 201 17.13 -38.71 -6.09
C TRP A 201 16.25 -38.57 -4.86
N ALA A 202 15.62 -39.66 -4.39
CA ALA A 202 14.80 -39.65 -3.18
C ALA A 202 15.62 -39.24 -1.94
N PHE A 203 16.87 -39.69 -1.86
CA PHE A 203 17.77 -39.31 -0.78
C PHE A 203 18.12 -37.81 -0.80
N ARG A 204 18.45 -37.25 -1.98
CA ARG A 204 18.67 -35.80 -2.14
C ARG A 204 17.43 -34.98 -1.82
N GLU A 205 16.26 -35.49 -2.19
CA GLU A 205 14.98 -34.85 -1.89
C GLU A 205 14.74 -34.75 -0.37
N GLN A 206 15.06 -35.80 0.39
CA GLN A 206 15.00 -35.78 1.86
C GLN A 206 15.97 -34.78 2.49
N GLU A 207 17.18 -34.62 1.95
CA GLU A 207 18.13 -33.60 2.42
C GLU A 207 17.60 -32.18 2.17
N ILE A 208 17.04 -31.95 0.99
CA ILE A 208 16.40 -30.68 0.63
C ILE A 208 15.22 -30.42 1.56
N GLU A 209 14.40 -31.43 1.84
CA GLU A 209 13.26 -31.32 2.76
C GLU A 209 13.72 -30.92 4.16
N LYS A 210 14.73 -31.59 4.74
CA LYS A 210 15.30 -31.22 6.06
C LYS A 210 15.80 -29.78 6.10
N LEU A 211 16.47 -29.31 5.05
CA LEU A 211 16.93 -27.91 4.96
C LEU A 211 15.76 -26.93 4.85
N GLN A 212 14.73 -27.29 4.08
CA GLN A 212 13.51 -26.49 3.96
C GLN A 212 12.74 -26.43 5.28
N GLU A 213 12.62 -27.55 6.00
CA GLU A 213 12.01 -27.62 7.33
C GLU A 213 12.76 -26.74 8.34
N ALA A 214 14.09 -26.81 8.37
CA ALA A 214 14.91 -25.95 9.23
C ALA A 214 14.70 -24.46 8.90
N ARG A 215 14.66 -24.11 7.61
CA ARG A 215 14.36 -22.74 7.17
C ARG A 215 12.94 -22.31 7.54
N LEU A 216 11.96 -23.18 7.38
CA LEU A 216 10.56 -22.92 7.75
C LEU A 216 10.42 -22.73 9.26
N ALA A 217 11.13 -23.50 10.08
CA ALA A 217 11.13 -23.34 11.53
C ALA A 217 11.65 -21.95 11.94
N LEU A 218 12.75 -21.50 11.35
CA LEU A 218 13.28 -20.16 11.57
C LEU A 218 12.30 -19.06 11.11
N LEU A 219 11.67 -19.24 9.94
CA LEU A 219 10.66 -18.29 9.45
C LEU A 219 9.45 -18.21 10.38
N LYS A 220 8.96 -19.34 10.90
CA LYS A 220 7.87 -19.36 11.89
C LYS A 220 8.25 -18.59 13.16
N GLN A 221 9.46 -18.77 13.67
CA GLN A 221 9.94 -18.02 14.84
C GLN A 221 9.99 -16.51 14.56
N LEU A 222 10.49 -16.09 13.39
CA LEU A 222 10.53 -14.68 13.01
C LEU A 222 9.13 -14.07 12.85
N LEU A 223 8.17 -14.84 12.30
CA LEU A 223 6.78 -14.41 12.20
C LEU A 223 6.15 -14.22 13.59
N GLN A 224 6.34 -15.17 14.51
CA GLN A 224 5.87 -15.04 15.89
C GLN A 224 6.47 -13.82 16.59
N GLN A 225 7.77 -13.55 16.40
CA GLN A 225 8.40 -12.35 16.95
C GLN A 225 7.80 -11.06 16.38
N ARG A 226 7.55 -11.03 15.07
CA ARG A 226 6.91 -9.88 14.42
C ARG A 226 5.49 -9.65 14.92
N GLU A 227 4.70 -10.71 15.06
CA GLU A 227 3.32 -10.65 15.58
C GLU A 227 3.32 -10.14 17.02
N ALA A 228 4.17 -10.69 17.89
CA ALA A 228 4.30 -10.23 19.28
C ALA A 228 4.69 -8.75 19.38
N GLN A 229 5.59 -8.27 18.50
CA GLN A 229 5.92 -6.84 18.44
C GLN A 229 4.73 -5.98 17.98
N GLN A 230 3.97 -6.46 17.00
CA GLN A 230 2.75 -5.79 16.56
C GLN A 230 1.71 -5.73 17.67
N GLU A 231 1.46 -6.82 18.37
CA GLU A 231 0.55 -6.90 19.52
C GLU A 231 0.97 -5.94 20.64
N GLN A 232 2.25 -5.89 20.98
CA GLN A 232 2.74 -4.91 21.97
C GLN A 232 2.45 -3.47 21.53
N SER A 233 2.59 -3.17 20.23
CA SER A 233 2.31 -1.84 19.70
C SER A 233 0.81 -1.51 19.72
N THR A 234 -0.06 -2.49 19.43
CA THR A 234 -1.52 -2.31 19.46
C THR A 234 -2.02 -2.15 20.89
N VAL A 235 -1.55 -2.97 21.83
CA VAL A 235 -1.87 -2.86 23.26
C VAL A 235 -1.49 -1.49 23.79
N LYS A 236 -0.27 -0.99 23.51
CA LYS A 236 0.13 0.37 23.91
C LYS A 236 -0.79 1.45 23.37
N ARG A 237 -1.24 1.34 22.11
CA ARG A 237 -2.20 2.29 21.52
C ARG A 237 -3.57 2.21 22.20
N LEU A 238 -4.03 1.00 22.52
CA LEU A 238 -5.28 0.79 23.25
C LEU A 238 -5.21 1.36 24.66
N ASP A 239 -4.11 1.15 25.38
CA ASP A 239 -3.89 1.68 26.73
C ASP A 239 -3.90 3.21 26.75
N LEU A 240 -3.23 3.84 25.78
CA LEU A 240 -3.25 5.29 25.63
C LEU A 240 -4.68 5.79 25.40
N ARG A 241 -5.43 5.17 24.49
CA ARG A 241 -6.83 5.54 24.21
C ARG A 241 -7.73 5.32 25.44
N PHE A 242 -7.55 4.19 26.13
CA PHE A 242 -8.28 3.86 27.36
C PHE A 242 -8.00 4.88 28.46
N SER A 243 -6.74 5.27 28.67
CA SER A 243 -6.35 6.28 29.66
C SER A 243 -6.98 7.64 29.37
N GLN A 244 -7.04 8.05 28.10
CA GLN A 244 -7.68 9.30 27.68
C GLN A 244 -9.19 9.26 27.94
N GLN A 245 -9.86 8.17 27.54
CA GLN A 245 -11.29 8.00 27.80
C GLN A 245 -11.61 7.96 29.29
N LYS A 246 -10.76 7.31 30.10
CA LYS A 246 -10.88 7.29 31.56
C LYS A 246 -10.79 8.70 32.16
N ARG A 247 -9.80 9.50 31.75
CA ARG A 247 -9.68 10.92 32.17
C ARG A 247 -10.89 11.75 31.77
N GLN A 248 -11.40 11.56 30.56
CA GLN A 248 -12.62 12.26 30.11
C GLN A 248 -13.83 11.85 30.96
N LYS A 249 -14.00 10.56 31.23
CA LYS A 249 -15.06 10.04 32.11
C LYS A 249 -14.94 10.64 33.52
N GLU A 250 -13.75 10.63 34.12
CA GLU A 250 -13.49 11.22 35.44
C GLU A 250 -13.81 12.72 35.47
N SER A 251 -13.43 13.48 34.43
CA SER A 251 -13.76 14.91 34.34
C SER A 251 -15.27 15.16 34.27
N ARG A 252 -16.03 14.29 33.58
CA ARG A 252 -17.50 14.37 33.51
C ARG A 252 -18.12 14.01 34.87
N LEU A 253 -17.62 12.97 35.53
CA LEU A 253 -18.07 12.59 36.87
C LEU A 253 -17.81 13.70 37.88
N GLN A 254 -16.66 14.39 37.80
CA GLN A 254 -16.37 15.54 38.64
C GLN A 254 -17.34 16.70 38.41
N LYS A 255 -17.73 16.97 37.15
CA LYS A 255 -18.76 17.99 36.83
C LYS A 255 -20.11 17.61 37.44
N ILE A 256 -20.56 16.37 37.21
CA ILE A 256 -21.81 15.84 37.78
C ILE A 256 -21.79 15.94 39.30
N HIS A 257 -20.68 15.60 39.94
CA HIS A 257 -20.55 15.70 41.39
C HIS A 257 -20.63 17.16 41.88
N ARG A 258 -19.98 18.11 41.19
CA ARG A 258 -20.11 19.55 41.51
C ARG A 258 -21.54 20.03 41.35
N ASP A 259 -22.22 19.63 40.29
CA ASP A 259 -23.61 19.99 40.03
C ASP A 259 -24.56 19.38 41.08
N TYR A 260 -24.30 18.14 41.49
CA TYR A 260 -25.00 17.48 42.60
C TYR A 260 -24.80 18.21 43.93
N VAL A 261 -23.57 18.60 44.26
CA VAL A 261 -23.30 19.39 45.48
C VAL A 261 -23.97 20.76 45.41
N LEU A 262 -23.96 21.42 44.24
CA LEU A 262 -24.65 22.69 44.03
C LEU A 262 -26.17 22.56 44.14
N SER A 263 -26.76 21.51 43.57
CA SER A 263 -28.20 21.27 43.65
C SER A 263 -28.62 20.95 45.09
N LEU A 264 -27.86 20.14 45.82
CA LEU A 264 -28.07 19.91 47.25
C LEU A 264 -28.01 21.22 48.06
N ARG A 265 -27.03 22.09 47.79
CA ARG A 265 -26.94 23.41 48.44
C ARG A 265 -28.14 24.31 48.12
N LYS A 266 -28.61 24.31 46.87
CA LYS A 266 -29.83 25.05 46.49
C LYS A 266 -31.08 24.50 47.16
N LEU A 267 -31.24 23.18 47.20
CA LEU A 267 -32.37 22.51 47.83
C LEU A 267 -32.38 22.75 49.34
N THR A 268 -31.23 22.67 50.01
CA THR A 268 -31.12 22.98 51.45
C THR A 268 -31.46 24.45 51.74
N ALA A 269 -31.07 25.39 50.87
CA ALA A 269 -31.47 26.78 50.98
C ALA A 269 -32.98 26.99 50.75
N GLN A 270 -33.58 26.33 49.74
CA GLN A 270 -35.02 26.37 49.48
C GLN A 270 -35.83 25.76 50.62
N ARG A 271 -35.34 24.69 51.25
CA ARG A 271 -35.96 24.09 52.45
C ARG A 271 -36.01 25.03 53.65
N ARG A 272 -35.15 26.05 53.73
CA ARG A 272 -35.22 27.05 54.81
C ARG A 272 -36.46 27.94 54.65
N ASN A 273 -36.87 28.25 53.40
CA ASN A 273 -38.00 29.12 53.10
C ASN A 273 -39.02 28.41 52.18
N VAL A 274 -39.59 27.29 52.64
CA VAL A 274 -40.54 26.46 51.85
C VAL A 274 -41.78 27.25 51.45
N GLU A 275 -42.26 28.15 52.31
CA GLU A 275 -43.48 28.93 52.07
C GLU A 275 -43.26 30.12 51.11
N GLY A 276 -42.02 30.41 50.72
CA GLY A 276 -41.70 31.52 49.81
C GLY A 276 -42.02 32.92 50.34
N LYS A 277 -42.36 33.05 51.63
CA LYS A 277 -42.68 34.33 52.26
C LYS A 277 -41.42 35.18 52.37
N LEU A 278 -41.54 36.47 52.03
CA LEU A 278 -40.49 37.46 52.25
C LEU A 278 -40.41 37.74 53.76
N GLU A 279 -39.34 37.28 54.39
CA GLU A 279 -39.07 37.58 55.79
C GLU A 279 -38.73 39.07 55.96
N ARG A 280 -39.32 39.69 56.98
CA ARG A 280 -38.98 41.05 57.36
C ARG A 280 -37.56 41.05 57.92
N ARG A 281 -36.76 42.05 57.54
CA ARG A 281 -35.37 42.18 57.97
C ARG A 281 -35.26 42.34 59.49
N ASP A 282 -34.57 41.41 60.14
CA ASP A 282 -34.26 41.47 61.57
C ASP A 282 -32.95 42.21 61.82
N ILE A 283 -33.06 43.50 62.19
CA ILE A 283 -31.92 44.40 62.41
C ILE A 283 -31.01 43.88 63.55
N ILE A 284 -31.61 43.30 64.60
CA ILE A 284 -30.85 42.80 65.75
C ILE A 284 -29.97 41.63 65.34
N ASN A 285 -30.51 40.69 64.55
CA ASN A 285 -29.79 39.51 64.11
C ASN A 285 -28.71 39.86 63.06
N ASP A 286 -29.02 40.81 62.18
CA ASP A 286 -28.06 41.39 61.23
C ASP A 286 -26.85 42.04 61.94
N HIS A 287 -27.03 42.65 63.10
CA HIS A 287 -25.91 43.20 63.87
C HIS A 287 -25.22 42.17 64.77
N ALA A 288 -25.87 41.06 65.09
CA ALA A 288 -25.27 39.96 65.85
C ALA A 288 -24.34 39.08 64.98
N ASP A 289 -24.67 38.88 63.69
CA ASP A 289 -23.85 38.12 62.76
C ASP A 289 -22.93 39.04 61.94
N TYR A 290 -21.61 38.89 62.08
CA TYR A 290 -20.63 39.65 61.30
C TYR A 290 -20.58 39.24 59.82
N ALA A 291 -21.10 38.06 59.46
CA ALA A 291 -21.25 37.64 58.06
C ALA A 291 -22.48 38.27 57.37
N SER A 292 -23.29 39.03 58.12
CA SER A 292 -24.47 39.71 57.59
C SER A 292 -24.11 40.82 56.59
N GLN A 293 -25.13 41.31 55.89
CA GLN A 293 -24.99 42.37 54.89
C GLN A 293 -24.58 43.72 55.47
N THR A 294 -24.77 43.92 56.77
CA THR A 294 -24.45 45.17 57.48
C THR A 294 -22.96 45.37 57.60
N TYR A 295 -22.21 44.29 57.84
CA TYR A 295 -20.76 44.32 57.98
C TYR A 295 -20.03 43.83 56.70
N ALA A 296 -20.59 42.83 56.02
CA ALA A 296 -20.03 42.25 54.79
C ALA A 296 -21.03 42.33 53.63
N PRO A 297 -21.25 43.53 53.05
CA PRO A 297 -22.19 43.68 51.94
C PRO A 297 -21.68 42.96 50.68
N LEU A 298 -22.58 42.18 50.06
CA LEU A 298 -22.30 41.53 48.78
C LEU A 298 -22.24 42.56 47.64
N SER A 299 -21.20 42.48 46.81
CA SER A 299 -20.95 43.42 45.70
C SER A 299 -22.14 43.58 44.73
N ARG A 300 -22.92 42.51 44.50
CA ARG A 300 -24.13 42.54 43.65
C ARG A 300 -25.21 43.53 44.13
N ARG A 301 -25.16 43.99 45.38
CA ARG A 301 -26.09 44.97 45.95
C ARG A 301 -25.66 46.42 45.71
N GLY A 302 -24.47 46.63 45.15
CA GLY A 302 -23.96 47.97 44.83
C GLY A 302 -23.58 48.82 46.03
N VAL A 303 -23.62 48.27 47.25
CA VAL A 303 -23.21 48.97 48.49
C VAL A 303 -21.73 48.70 48.71
N PHE A 304 -20.92 49.74 48.52
CA PHE A 304 -19.49 49.73 48.78
C PHE A 304 -19.21 50.70 49.92
N PRO A 305 -18.91 50.23 51.15
CA PRO A 305 -18.71 51.09 52.31
C PRO A 305 -17.60 52.14 52.09
N ASP A 306 -16.60 51.82 51.26
CA ASP A 306 -15.42 52.67 51.07
C ASP A 306 -15.53 53.72 49.96
N ARG A 307 -16.61 53.74 49.16
CA ARG A 307 -16.71 54.67 48.01
C ARG A 307 -16.98 56.13 48.38
N GLY A 308 -17.22 56.44 49.65
CA GLY A 308 -17.57 57.78 50.14
C GLY A 308 -16.68 58.34 51.26
N THR A 309 -15.68 57.58 51.70
CA THR A 309 -14.80 57.99 52.81
C THR A 309 -14.06 59.28 52.49
N GLU A 310 -13.57 59.45 51.26
CA GLU A 310 -12.88 60.68 50.82
C GLU A 310 -13.77 61.93 50.85
N ARG A 311 -15.09 61.80 50.64
CA ARG A 311 -16.04 62.92 50.67
C ARG A 311 -16.30 63.43 52.09
N ASN A 312 -16.13 62.56 53.08
CA ASN A 312 -16.36 62.87 54.49
C ASN A 312 -15.06 63.30 55.21
N VAL A 313 -13.92 63.34 54.51
CA VAL A 313 -12.69 63.94 55.05
C VAL A 313 -12.85 65.46 55.05
N VAL A 314 -13.32 66.01 56.18
CA VAL A 314 -13.46 67.45 56.36
C VAL A 314 -12.06 68.08 56.47
N LYS A 315 -11.51 68.53 55.34
CA LYS A 315 -10.30 69.37 55.31
C LYS A 315 -10.69 70.82 55.53
N SER A 316 -10.94 71.18 56.79
CA SER A 316 -11.24 72.57 57.15
C SER A 316 -9.96 73.37 57.32
N ARG A 317 -9.82 74.47 56.55
CA ARG A 317 -8.73 75.45 56.73
C ARG A 317 -8.75 76.05 58.14
N PHE A 318 -9.93 76.11 58.73
CA PHE A 318 -10.16 76.74 60.02
C PHE A 318 -9.58 75.97 61.21
N LEU A 319 -9.34 74.67 61.08
CA LEU A 319 -8.86 73.82 62.19
C LEU A 319 -7.34 73.80 62.33
N ASN A 320 -6.59 74.21 61.30
CA ASN A 320 -5.12 74.11 61.27
C ASN A 320 -4.41 75.39 61.74
N THR A 321 -5.12 76.51 61.82
CA THR A 321 -4.58 77.83 62.16
C THR A 321 -5.39 78.44 63.28
N TYR A 322 -4.71 79.08 64.24
CA TYR A 322 -5.37 79.79 65.35
C TYR A 322 -6.35 80.87 64.87
N GLN A 323 -5.98 81.64 63.84
CA GLN A 323 -6.89 82.62 63.21
C GLN A 323 -8.16 81.97 62.67
N GLY A 324 -8.04 80.77 62.09
CA GLY A 324 -9.19 80.02 61.60
C GLY A 324 -10.13 79.54 62.71
N LEU A 325 -9.63 79.27 63.91
CA LEU A 325 -10.46 78.93 65.07
C LEU A 325 -11.24 80.15 65.59
N LEU A 326 -10.63 81.33 65.58
CA LEU A 326 -11.30 82.59 65.93
C LEU A 326 -12.39 82.94 64.91
N ASP A 327 -12.13 82.75 63.62
CA ASP A 327 -13.14 82.94 62.57
C ASP A 327 -14.31 81.96 62.71
N LEU A 328 -14.04 80.72 63.12
CA LEU A 328 -15.08 79.73 63.43
C LEU A 328 -15.91 80.13 64.65
N GLU A 329 -15.26 80.54 65.73
CA GLU A 329 -15.93 81.01 66.95
C GLU A 329 -16.85 82.20 66.63
N ALA A 330 -16.37 83.16 65.84
CA ALA A 330 -17.16 84.32 65.42
C ALA A 330 -18.33 83.96 64.47
N SER A 331 -18.21 82.87 63.70
CA SER A 331 -19.25 82.42 62.76
C SER A 331 -20.39 81.64 63.42
N LEU A 332 -20.21 81.15 64.65
CA LEU A 332 -21.23 80.39 65.35
C LEU A 332 -22.27 81.33 65.96
N PRO A 333 -23.57 81.16 65.68
CA PRO A 333 -24.59 81.99 66.29
C PRO A 333 -24.65 81.75 67.80
N PRO A 334 -25.00 82.76 68.61
CA PRO A 334 -25.07 82.65 70.08
C PRO A 334 -26.00 81.53 70.57
N SER A 335 -26.94 81.07 69.72
CA SER A 335 -27.80 79.91 70.00
C SER A 335 -27.07 78.56 70.14
N VAL A 336 -25.80 78.47 69.74
CA VAL A 336 -24.95 77.28 69.91
C VAL A 336 -24.20 77.32 71.25
N LEU A 337 -23.89 78.52 71.74
CA LEU A 337 -23.22 78.75 73.02
C LEU A 337 -24.20 78.67 74.21
N GLU A 338 -25.49 78.93 73.97
CA GLU A 338 -26.54 78.81 74.99
C GLU A 338 -27.33 77.49 74.88
N PRO A 339 -27.48 76.70 75.97
CA PRO A 339 -28.26 75.46 75.95
C PRO A 339 -29.75 75.74 75.78
N ARG A 340 -30.33 75.30 74.65
CA ARG A 340 -31.77 75.36 74.39
C ARG A 340 -32.50 74.13 74.92
N ILE A 341 -33.11 74.23 76.09
CA ILE A 341 -34.06 73.21 76.58
C ILE A 341 -35.42 73.47 75.93
N LYS A 342 -35.77 72.71 74.89
CA LYS A 342 -37.13 72.68 74.33
C LYS A 342 -37.75 71.30 74.53
N ALA A 343 -38.85 71.23 75.27
CA ALA A 343 -39.63 70.00 75.41
C ALA A 343 -40.20 69.56 74.05
N PRO A 344 -40.19 68.26 73.73
CA PRO A 344 -40.68 67.77 72.44
C PRO A 344 -42.18 68.05 72.29
N LYS A 345 -42.56 68.68 71.17
CA LYS A 345 -43.96 68.89 70.82
C LYS A 345 -44.59 67.55 70.42
N PRO A 346 -45.79 67.19 70.94
CA PRO A 346 -46.47 65.97 70.52
C PRO A 346 -46.82 66.03 69.03
N LYS A 347 -46.64 64.90 68.32
CA LYS A 347 -46.94 64.79 66.89
C LYS A 347 -48.45 64.86 66.65
N GLU A 348 -48.92 65.85 65.90
CA GLU A 348 -50.31 65.93 65.43
C GLU A 348 -50.53 64.95 64.25
N SER A 349 -51.33 63.91 64.48
CA SER A 349 -51.78 63.00 63.41
C SER A 349 -52.87 63.68 62.57
N LYS A 350 -52.57 63.99 61.30
CA LYS A 350 -53.44 64.74 60.36
C LYS A 350 -54.73 64.01 59.91
N SER A 351 -55.05 62.84 60.46
CA SER A 351 -56.16 61.99 59.98
C SER A 351 -57.28 61.77 61.01
N PHE A 352 -57.28 62.50 62.12
CA PHE A 352 -58.39 62.42 63.06
C PHE A 352 -58.76 63.83 63.56
N ILE A 353 -60.07 64.12 63.48
CA ILE A 353 -60.77 65.22 64.16
C ILE A 353 -60.12 65.42 65.54
N LYS A 354 -59.75 66.67 65.88
CA LYS A 354 -59.04 66.95 67.15
C LYS A 354 -59.85 66.36 68.31
N ARG A 355 -59.19 65.87 69.37
CA ARG A 355 -59.88 65.27 70.53
C ARG A 355 -60.98 66.18 71.10
N SER A 356 -60.77 67.50 71.04
CA SER A 356 -61.77 68.53 71.39
C SER A 356 -62.99 68.47 70.48
N GLU A 357 -62.78 68.50 69.16
CA GLU A 357 -63.84 68.46 68.15
C GLU A 357 -64.60 67.12 68.15
N ARG A 358 -63.93 66.00 68.46
CA ARG A 358 -64.62 64.70 68.68
C ARG A 358 -65.53 64.75 69.90
N ARG A 359 -65.05 65.34 70.99
CA ARG A 359 -65.82 65.52 72.22
C ARG A 359 -67.00 66.47 72.00
N GLU A 360 -66.84 67.51 71.19
CA GLU A 360 -67.94 68.40 70.78
C GLU A 360 -68.97 67.69 69.90
N VAL A 361 -68.53 66.88 68.94
CA VAL A 361 -69.44 66.05 68.13
C VAL A 361 -70.15 65.00 68.99
N GLU A 362 -69.48 64.39 69.97
CA GLU A 362 -70.11 63.50 70.95
C GLU A 362 -71.12 64.24 71.82
N LEU A 363 -70.79 65.42 72.34
CA LEU A 363 -71.71 66.24 73.13
C LEU A 363 -72.93 66.66 72.31
N LEU A 364 -72.74 67.09 71.05
CA LEU A 364 -73.83 67.41 70.13
C LEU A 364 -74.70 66.20 69.80
N ARG A 365 -74.10 65.01 69.60
CA ARG A 365 -74.83 63.75 69.41
C ARG A 365 -75.61 63.35 70.66
N THR A 366 -75.04 63.50 71.86
CA THR A 366 -75.76 63.23 73.11
C THR A 366 -76.89 64.22 73.35
N TYR A 367 -76.69 65.50 73.01
CA TYR A 367 -77.71 66.52 73.10
C TYR A 367 -78.87 66.26 72.11
N GLN A 368 -78.55 65.88 70.87
CA GLN A 368 -79.54 65.47 69.87
C GLN A 368 -80.26 64.19 70.30
N ALA A 369 -79.55 63.18 70.80
CA ALA A 369 -80.16 61.94 71.31
C ALA A 369 -81.12 62.21 72.49
N LEU A 370 -80.74 63.07 73.44
CA LEU A 370 -81.62 63.46 74.54
C LEU A 370 -82.84 64.28 74.07
N LYS A 371 -82.67 65.09 73.01
CA LYS A 371 -83.76 65.86 72.40
C LYS A 371 -84.73 64.95 71.63
N ASP A 372 -84.20 63.93 70.95
CA ASP A 372 -84.96 62.92 70.22
C ASP A 372 -85.65 61.91 71.15
N GLU A 373 -85.03 61.52 72.27
CA GLU A 373 -85.65 60.71 73.32
C GLU A 373 -86.77 61.46 74.04
N LYS A 374 -86.64 62.79 74.22
CA LYS A 374 -87.73 63.64 74.69
C LYS A 374 -88.87 63.81 73.69
N GLY A 375 -88.62 63.58 72.39
CA GLY A 375 -89.58 63.83 71.30
C GLY A 375 -90.23 62.59 70.68
N ARG A 376 -89.89 61.36 71.12
CA ARG A 376 -90.35 60.13 70.46
C ARG A 376 -91.62 59.54 71.07
N VAL A 377 -92.76 59.86 70.46
CA VAL A 377 -93.86 58.91 70.24
C VAL A 377 -93.45 58.00 69.05
N LYS A 378 -93.69 56.70 69.19
CA LYS A 378 -93.17 55.60 68.35
C LYS A 378 -93.59 55.69 66.87
N GLU A 379 -92.73 55.23 65.93
CA GLU A 379 -93.08 54.35 64.78
C GLU A 379 -91.87 54.05 63.84
N LYS A 380 -91.88 52.87 63.18
CA LYS A 380 -90.81 52.32 62.31
C LYS A 380 -91.01 52.73 60.84
N LYS A 381 -89.92 52.99 60.09
CA LYS A 381 -89.95 53.17 58.61
C LYS A 381 -88.86 52.31 57.90
N PRO A 382 -89.12 51.82 56.65
CA PRO A 382 -88.28 50.82 55.96
C PRO A 382 -87.14 51.41 55.07
N LEU A 383 -86.28 50.50 54.56
CA LEU A 383 -84.93 50.70 53.99
C LEU A 383 -84.86 51.22 52.54
N ARG A 384 -83.69 51.76 52.20
CA ARG A 384 -83.34 52.73 51.13
C ARG A 384 -82.48 52.04 50.03
N PHE A 385 -82.77 52.30 48.75
CA PHE A 385 -81.90 52.26 47.52
C PHE A 385 -82.08 51.18 46.42
N LEU A 386 -82.17 51.64 45.15
CA LEU A 386 -81.83 50.97 43.87
C LEU A 386 -81.25 52.03 42.88
N TYR A 387 -80.25 51.68 42.05
CA TYR A 387 -79.66 52.53 40.97
C TYR A 387 -79.61 51.79 39.61
N LYS A 388 -79.64 52.52 38.47
CA LYS A 388 -79.60 51.99 37.08
C LYS A 388 -78.21 52.18 36.41
N THR A 389 -77.88 51.30 35.46
CA THR A 389 -76.60 51.26 34.69
C THR A 389 -76.83 51.38 33.17
N GLU A 390 -75.91 52.02 32.43
CA GLU A 390 -76.01 52.29 30.96
C GLU A 390 -75.05 51.43 30.10
N LYS A 391 -75.33 51.30 28.78
CA LYS A 391 -74.60 50.42 27.81
C LYS A 391 -73.79 51.20 26.74
N PRO A 392 -72.68 50.65 26.20
CA PRO A 392 -71.79 51.33 25.23
C PRO A 392 -72.15 51.13 23.74
N VAL A 393 -71.52 51.93 22.86
CA VAL A 393 -71.79 52.16 21.41
C VAL A 393 -71.14 51.09 20.47
N PRO A 394 -71.75 50.73 19.30
CA PRO A 394 -71.24 49.67 18.41
C PRO A 394 -70.11 50.08 17.44
N ARG A 395 -69.41 49.07 16.90
CA ARG A 395 -68.19 49.16 16.05
C ARG A 395 -68.50 49.15 14.54
N PRO A 396 -67.57 49.62 13.67
CA PRO A 396 -67.77 49.65 12.21
C PRO A 396 -67.70 48.26 11.55
N PRO A 397 -68.30 48.08 10.36
CA PRO A 397 -68.36 46.80 9.65
C PRO A 397 -67.04 46.44 8.96
N THR A 398 -66.69 45.14 9.02
CA THR A 398 -65.48 44.53 8.43
C THR A 398 -65.61 44.27 6.92
N PRO A 399 -64.50 44.28 6.16
CA PRO A 399 -64.49 44.06 4.71
C PRO A 399 -64.88 42.64 4.32
N GLU A 400 -65.63 42.51 3.22
CA GLU A 400 -66.14 41.25 2.65
C GLU A 400 -65.09 40.56 1.76
N VAL A 401 -65.06 39.22 1.81
CA VAL A 401 -64.20 38.35 0.98
C VAL A 401 -65.06 37.77 -0.14
N ASP A 402 -64.51 37.67 -1.35
CA ASP A 402 -65.22 37.16 -2.54
C ASP A 402 -65.81 35.76 -2.30
N MET A 403 -67.11 35.61 -2.57
CA MET A 403 -67.83 34.36 -2.37
C MET A 403 -67.41 33.32 -3.43
N PRO A 404 -67.00 32.11 -3.03
CA PRO A 404 -66.66 31.04 -3.96
C PRO A 404 -67.90 30.54 -4.73
N PRO A 405 -67.72 29.89 -5.89
CA PRO A 405 -68.83 29.46 -6.76
C PRO A 405 -69.75 28.42 -6.09
N GLU A 406 -71.05 28.52 -6.37
CA GLU A 406 -72.11 27.67 -5.81
C GLU A 406 -71.80 26.18 -5.99
N GLY A 407 -71.81 25.43 -4.89
CA GLY A 407 -71.52 23.99 -4.83
C GLY A 407 -70.08 23.61 -4.44
N SER A 408 -69.12 24.54 -4.46
CA SER A 408 -67.78 24.29 -3.91
C SER A 408 -67.81 24.17 -2.38
N GLU A 409 -68.60 25.03 -1.73
CA GLU A 409 -68.80 25.01 -0.28
C GLU A 409 -69.43 23.71 0.21
N GLU A 410 -70.41 23.15 -0.52
CA GLU A 410 -71.03 21.87 -0.15
C GLU A 410 -70.05 20.70 -0.27
N ARG A 411 -69.19 20.72 -1.28
CA ARG A 411 -68.11 19.73 -1.46
C ARG A 411 -67.06 19.87 -0.35
N ASP A 412 -66.65 21.09 -0.04
CA ASP A 412 -65.70 21.36 1.03
C ASP A 412 -66.27 21.00 2.40
N LEU A 413 -67.55 21.30 2.65
CA LEU A 413 -68.27 20.87 3.84
C LEU A 413 -68.34 19.34 3.93
N ALA A 414 -68.69 18.65 2.83
CA ALA A 414 -68.71 17.19 2.78
C ALA A 414 -67.31 16.56 3.03
N VAL A 415 -66.25 17.16 2.47
CA VAL A 415 -64.86 16.76 2.71
C VAL A 415 -64.45 17.01 4.17
N ILE A 416 -64.82 18.16 4.74
CA ILE A 416 -64.59 18.49 6.15
C ILE A 416 -65.34 17.51 7.06
N TYR A 417 -66.57 17.13 6.73
CA TYR A 417 -67.33 16.12 7.46
C TYR A 417 -66.66 14.76 7.39
N LEU A 418 -66.21 14.31 6.21
CA LEU A 418 -65.44 13.08 6.05
C LEU A 418 -64.14 13.11 6.85
N GLN A 419 -63.40 14.22 6.81
CA GLN A 419 -62.18 14.38 7.61
C GLN A 419 -62.47 14.34 9.11
N LYS A 420 -63.53 14.99 9.59
CA LYS A 420 -63.95 14.94 11.00
C LYS A 420 -64.34 13.51 11.40
N LEU A 421 -65.06 12.79 10.55
CA LEU A 421 -65.43 11.39 10.79
C LEU A 421 -64.22 10.48 10.82
N LEU A 422 -63.28 10.59 9.87
CA LEU A 422 -62.05 9.80 9.84
C LEU A 422 -61.15 10.10 11.04
N ARG A 423 -60.98 11.37 11.40
CA ARG A 423 -60.25 11.77 12.62
C ARG A 423 -60.93 11.21 13.87
N GLY A 424 -62.25 11.35 13.99
CA GLY A 424 -63.02 10.77 15.09
C GLY A 424 -62.90 9.25 15.18
N ARG A 425 -63.02 8.54 14.04
CA ARG A 425 -62.85 7.08 13.96
C ARG A 425 -61.44 6.66 14.34
N SER A 426 -60.42 7.41 13.92
CA SER A 426 -59.03 7.13 14.27
C SER A 426 -58.76 7.28 15.77
N ILE A 427 -59.30 8.32 16.41
CA ILE A 427 -59.21 8.54 17.86
C ILE A 427 -59.97 7.43 18.60
N GLN A 428 -61.16 7.07 18.13
CA GLN A 428 -61.94 5.96 18.71
C GLN A 428 -61.20 4.63 18.59
N LYS A 429 -60.57 4.33 17.45
CA LYS A 429 -59.77 3.13 17.25
C LYS A 429 -58.54 3.12 18.15
N GLN A 430 -57.80 4.23 18.24
CA GLN A 430 -56.69 4.38 19.18
C GLN A 430 -57.12 4.20 20.64
N MET A 431 -58.30 4.72 21.00
CA MET A 431 -58.86 4.56 22.33
C MET A 431 -59.27 3.10 22.61
N LEU A 432 -59.85 2.41 21.62
CA LEU A 432 -60.21 0.99 21.72
C LEU A 432 -58.96 0.11 21.85
N GLU A 433 -57.95 0.31 21.00
CA GLU A 433 -56.66 -0.39 21.10
C GLU A 433 -55.96 -0.10 22.43
N GLY A 434 -56.00 1.15 22.89
CA GLY A 434 -55.46 1.56 24.18
C GLY A 434 -56.19 0.90 25.36
N ARG A 435 -57.52 0.76 25.26
CA ARG A 435 -58.34 0.03 26.22
C ARG A 435 -57.98 -1.46 26.20
N GLU A 436 -57.94 -2.09 25.03
CA GLU A 436 -57.58 -3.51 24.84
C GLU A 436 -56.23 -3.85 25.47
N LYS A 437 -55.19 -3.04 25.18
CA LYS A 437 -53.85 -3.18 25.78
C LYS A 437 -53.85 -3.06 27.30
N ARG A 438 -54.81 -2.34 27.89
CA ARG A 438 -54.90 -2.10 29.34
C ARG A 438 -56.06 -2.85 29.99
N MET A 439 -56.73 -3.77 29.29
CA MET A 439 -57.92 -4.44 29.80
C MET A 439 -57.63 -5.21 31.09
N GLU A 440 -56.46 -5.82 31.21
CA GLU A 440 -56.04 -6.55 32.40
C GLU A 440 -55.88 -5.61 33.59
N LEU A 441 -55.14 -4.50 33.42
CA LEU A 441 -55.00 -3.47 34.45
C LEU A 441 -56.35 -2.87 34.86
N ILE A 442 -57.26 -2.68 33.90
CA ILE A 442 -58.61 -2.17 34.18
C ILE A 442 -59.41 -3.20 35.01
N GLN A 443 -59.28 -4.50 34.71
CA GLN A 443 -59.90 -5.56 35.48
C GLN A 443 -59.30 -5.66 36.89
N GLU A 444 -57.98 -5.55 37.04
CA GLU A 444 -57.31 -5.48 38.35
C GLU A 444 -57.83 -4.33 39.20
N LEU A 445 -57.92 -3.12 38.64
CA LEU A 445 -58.43 -1.96 39.36
C LEU A 445 -59.90 -2.12 39.75
N ARG A 446 -60.72 -2.76 38.90
CA ARG A 446 -62.13 -3.04 39.20
C ARG A 446 -62.32 -4.04 40.34
N THR A 447 -61.46 -5.05 40.47
CA THR A 447 -61.51 -6.02 41.59
C THR A 447 -61.21 -5.40 42.96
N THR A 448 -60.66 -4.19 43.02
CA THR A 448 -60.31 -3.55 44.30
C THR A 448 -61.45 -2.77 44.98
N HIS A 449 -62.62 -2.66 44.33
CA HIS A 449 -63.70 -1.73 44.71
C HIS A 449 -64.97 -2.38 45.31
N SER A 450 -64.88 -3.44 46.14
CA SER A 450 -66.04 -4.02 46.83
C SER A 450 -66.15 -3.66 48.32
N LEU A 451 -67.37 -3.40 48.79
CA LEU A 451 -67.68 -3.01 50.16
C LEU A 451 -68.09 -4.21 51.06
N GLN A 452 -68.65 -5.28 50.48
CA GLN A 452 -69.06 -6.49 51.21
C GLN A 452 -67.91 -7.51 51.33
N ARG A 453 -67.85 -8.26 52.44
CA ARG A 453 -66.74 -9.19 52.72
C ARG A 453 -66.69 -10.39 51.76
N GLU A 454 -67.84 -10.96 51.41
CA GLU A 454 -67.91 -12.10 50.47
C GLU A 454 -67.47 -11.69 49.05
N GLU A 455 -67.89 -10.51 48.60
CA GLU A 455 -67.44 -9.91 47.33
C GLU A 455 -65.94 -9.60 47.33
N GLN A 456 -65.36 -9.22 48.48
CA GLN A 456 -63.91 -9.00 48.61
C GLN A 456 -63.12 -10.31 48.45
N GLU A 457 -63.64 -11.44 48.92
CA GLU A 457 -62.97 -12.74 48.76
C GLU A 457 -63.02 -13.24 47.31
N LEU A 458 -64.16 -13.09 46.64
CA LEU A 458 -64.31 -13.38 45.21
C LEU A 458 -63.36 -12.53 44.36
N HIS A 459 -63.30 -11.22 44.61
CA HIS A 459 -62.38 -10.35 43.89
C HIS A 459 -60.90 -10.62 44.20
N ARG A 460 -60.56 -11.12 45.40
CA ARG A 460 -59.20 -11.58 45.69
C ARG A 460 -58.84 -12.82 44.87
N ALA A 461 -59.77 -13.76 44.71
CA ALA A 461 -59.57 -14.93 43.85
C ALA A 461 -59.42 -14.52 42.38
N GLU A 462 -60.29 -13.63 41.88
CA GLU A 462 -60.19 -13.08 40.51
C GLU A 462 -58.87 -12.34 40.28
N LYS A 463 -58.41 -11.55 41.25
CA LYS A 463 -57.12 -10.84 41.19
C LYS A 463 -55.94 -11.79 41.07
N LEU A 464 -55.96 -12.92 41.79
CA LEU A 464 -54.90 -13.94 41.69
C LEU A 464 -54.85 -14.55 40.28
N VAL A 465 -56.02 -14.87 39.70
CA VAL A 465 -56.11 -15.39 38.33
C VAL A 465 -55.59 -14.38 37.30
N ILE A 466 -55.92 -13.09 37.46
CA ILE A 466 -55.44 -12.03 36.56
C ILE A 466 -53.91 -11.88 36.64
N LEU A 467 -53.34 -11.91 37.85
CA LEU A 467 -51.88 -11.86 38.04
C LEU A 467 -51.17 -13.06 37.42
N ASP A 468 -51.76 -14.26 37.52
CA ASP A 468 -51.19 -15.45 36.90
C ASP A 468 -51.26 -15.40 35.36
N LEU A 469 -52.34 -14.84 34.78
CA LEU A 469 -52.45 -14.59 33.34
C LEU A 469 -51.42 -13.56 32.85
N GLN A 470 -51.16 -12.49 33.61
CA GLN A 470 -50.11 -11.51 33.29
C GLN A 470 -48.73 -12.16 33.26
N ARG A 471 -48.38 -12.97 34.28
CA ARG A 471 -47.11 -13.70 34.30
C ARG A 471 -46.96 -14.63 33.10
N GLN A 472 -48.05 -15.31 32.70
CA GLN A 472 -48.02 -16.15 31.50
C GLN A 472 -47.78 -15.31 30.23
N ARG A 473 -48.43 -14.16 30.08
CA ARG A 473 -48.21 -13.27 28.94
C ARG A 473 -46.80 -12.72 28.89
N GLU A 474 -46.25 -12.25 30.00
CA GLU A 474 -44.85 -11.79 30.09
C GLU A 474 -43.87 -12.90 29.68
N GLN A 475 -44.14 -14.14 30.08
CA GLN A 475 -43.36 -15.31 29.64
C GLN A 475 -43.51 -15.57 28.14
N HIS A 476 -44.71 -15.45 27.59
CA HIS A 476 -44.95 -15.60 26.16
C HIS A 476 -44.27 -14.49 25.34
N GLU A 477 -44.40 -13.22 25.74
CA GLU A 477 -43.75 -12.07 25.09
C GLU A 477 -42.22 -12.15 25.15
N SER A 478 -41.68 -12.64 26.27
CA SER A 478 -40.24 -12.91 26.40
C SER A 478 -39.79 -13.99 25.44
N ARG A 479 -40.57 -15.08 25.31
CA ARG A 479 -40.29 -16.17 24.35
C ARG A 479 -40.40 -15.70 22.90
N THR A 480 -41.42 -14.92 22.54
CA THR A 480 -41.57 -14.39 21.18
C THR A 480 -40.44 -13.44 20.84
N SER A 481 -40.03 -12.56 21.77
CA SER A 481 -38.90 -11.65 21.58
C SER A 481 -37.58 -12.40 21.35
N GLN A 482 -37.37 -13.52 22.06
CA GLN A 482 -36.22 -14.40 21.83
C GLN A 482 -36.27 -15.04 20.44
N ILE A 483 -37.43 -15.58 20.04
CA ILE A 483 -37.64 -16.18 18.72
C ILE A 483 -37.41 -15.15 17.61
N GLU A 484 -37.97 -13.94 17.74
CA GLU A 484 -37.77 -12.84 16.80
C GLU A 484 -36.31 -12.42 16.71
N GLY A 485 -35.59 -12.42 17.84
CA GLY A 485 -34.14 -12.20 17.89
C GLY A 485 -33.37 -13.25 17.09
N TYR A 486 -33.69 -14.54 17.26
CA TYR A 486 -33.07 -15.62 16.49
C TYR A 486 -33.40 -15.54 15.00
N VAL A 487 -34.66 -15.31 14.65
CA VAL A 487 -35.08 -15.17 13.24
C VAL A 487 -34.39 -13.97 12.58
N SER A 488 -34.32 -12.83 13.27
CA SER A 488 -33.60 -11.65 12.77
C SER A 488 -32.11 -11.91 12.59
N GLY A 489 -31.50 -12.67 13.49
CA GLY A 489 -30.10 -13.09 13.38
C GLY A 489 -29.84 -13.99 12.17
N LEU A 490 -30.68 -15.00 11.96
CA LEU A 490 -30.59 -15.90 10.81
C LEU A 490 -30.81 -15.16 9.49
N LEU A 491 -31.88 -14.36 9.40
CA LEU A 491 -32.14 -13.54 8.22
C LEU A 491 -31.01 -12.55 7.95
N GLY A 492 -30.43 -11.96 9.00
CA GLY A 492 -29.27 -11.09 8.89
C GLY A 492 -28.06 -11.80 8.30
N ALA A 493 -27.76 -13.02 8.75
CA ALA A 493 -26.64 -13.81 8.23
C ALA A 493 -26.83 -14.16 6.75
N GLU A 494 -27.99 -14.68 6.36
CA GLU A 494 -28.30 -15.02 4.97
C GLU A 494 -28.24 -13.78 4.05
N LEU A 495 -28.72 -12.63 4.51
CA LEU A 495 -28.63 -11.38 3.75
C LEU A 495 -27.18 -10.90 3.59
N VAL A 496 -26.34 -11.05 4.62
CA VAL A 496 -24.92 -10.70 4.53
C VAL A 496 -24.21 -11.62 3.54
N ASP A 497 -24.45 -12.93 3.61
CA ASP A 497 -23.83 -13.89 2.69
C ASP A 497 -24.26 -13.65 1.24
N MET A 498 -25.53 -13.34 1.00
CA MET A 498 -26.04 -12.96 -0.33
C MET A 498 -25.40 -11.67 -0.85
N LEU A 499 -25.30 -10.63 -0.01
CA LEU A 499 -24.68 -9.37 -0.41
C LEU A 499 -23.18 -9.51 -0.65
N ASP A 500 -22.48 -10.30 0.16
CA ASP A 500 -21.06 -10.60 -0.03
C ASP A 500 -20.83 -11.39 -1.32
N PHE A 501 -21.71 -12.35 -1.64
CA PHE A 501 -21.67 -13.07 -2.91
C PHE A 501 -21.84 -12.10 -4.09
N LEU A 502 -22.88 -11.27 -4.06
CA LEU A 502 -23.12 -10.28 -5.12
C LEU A 502 -21.98 -9.27 -5.27
N ALA A 503 -21.36 -8.85 -4.15
CA ALA A 503 -20.20 -7.98 -4.18
C ALA A 503 -18.99 -8.64 -4.84
N LYS A 504 -18.72 -9.92 -4.53
CA LYS A 504 -17.64 -10.70 -5.16
C LYS A 504 -17.89 -10.90 -6.66
N GLU A 505 -19.11 -11.23 -7.06
CA GLU A 505 -19.47 -11.38 -8.48
C GLU A 505 -19.37 -10.05 -9.25
N LEU A 506 -19.72 -8.92 -8.62
CA LEU A 506 -19.50 -7.61 -9.24
C LEU A 506 -18.02 -7.30 -9.46
N VAL A 507 -17.15 -7.59 -8.50
CA VAL A 507 -15.70 -7.42 -8.65
C VAL A 507 -15.16 -8.34 -9.74
N ARG A 508 -15.57 -9.62 -9.74
CA ARG A 508 -15.21 -10.58 -10.77
C ARG A 508 -15.58 -10.08 -12.17
N LEU A 509 -16.81 -9.59 -12.37
CA LEU A 509 -17.25 -9.05 -13.65
C LEU A 509 -16.46 -7.80 -14.09
N GLN A 510 -16.05 -6.95 -13.14
CA GLN A 510 -15.18 -5.81 -13.44
C GLN A 510 -13.79 -6.26 -13.88
N ASP A 511 -13.24 -7.27 -13.23
CA ASP A 511 -11.92 -7.82 -13.57
C ASP A 511 -11.95 -8.57 -14.89
N GLU A 512 -13.01 -9.34 -15.19
CA GLU A 512 -13.21 -9.95 -16.51
C GLU A 512 -13.24 -8.90 -17.63
N ARG A 513 -13.93 -7.77 -17.43
CA ARG A 513 -13.93 -6.65 -18.39
C ARG A 513 -12.54 -6.01 -18.56
N ARG A 514 -11.79 -5.86 -17.47
CA ARG A 514 -10.41 -5.33 -17.51
C ARG A 514 -9.48 -6.26 -18.27
N ILE A 515 -9.55 -7.56 -17.98
CA ILE A 515 -8.77 -8.59 -18.67
C ILE A 515 -9.12 -8.59 -20.15
N HIS A 516 -10.41 -8.53 -20.51
CA HIS A 516 -10.83 -8.45 -21.90
C HIS A 516 -10.28 -7.20 -22.62
N ALA A 517 -10.29 -6.04 -21.95
CA ALA A 517 -9.67 -4.84 -22.51
C ALA A 517 -8.16 -5.01 -22.73
N PHE A 518 -7.45 -5.64 -21.78
CA PHE A 518 -6.03 -5.95 -21.95
C PHE A 518 -5.77 -6.94 -23.10
N THR A 519 -6.63 -7.95 -23.28
CA THR A 519 -6.49 -8.88 -24.42
C THR A 519 -6.66 -8.16 -25.75
N LEU A 520 -7.62 -7.24 -25.87
CA LEU A 520 -7.82 -6.47 -27.10
C LEU A 520 -6.64 -5.54 -27.41
N LEU A 521 -6.05 -4.91 -26.38
CA LEU A 521 -4.84 -4.10 -26.54
C LEU A 521 -3.64 -4.95 -26.96
N ALA A 522 -3.44 -6.11 -26.32
CA ALA A 522 -2.36 -7.02 -26.65
C ALA A 522 -2.50 -7.59 -28.08
N GLU A 523 -3.72 -7.91 -28.51
CA GLU A 523 -3.98 -8.33 -29.90
C GLU A 523 -3.67 -7.22 -30.91
N ARG A 524 -4.03 -5.97 -30.58
CA ARG A 524 -3.69 -4.82 -31.42
C ARG A 524 -2.17 -4.63 -31.53
N ASP A 525 -1.46 -4.70 -30.41
CA ASP A 525 0.00 -4.55 -30.38
C ASP A 525 0.68 -5.69 -31.14
N ARG A 526 0.20 -6.92 -30.99
CA ARG A 526 0.66 -8.07 -31.77
C ARG A 526 0.46 -7.85 -33.27
N ARG A 527 -0.73 -7.42 -33.70
CA ARG A 527 -1.00 -7.12 -35.13
C ARG A 527 -0.09 -6.02 -35.66
N LEU A 528 0.20 -5.01 -34.85
CA LEU A 528 1.10 -3.91 -35.21
C LEU A 528 2.54 -4.42 -35.39
N GLN A 529 3.03 -5.25 -34.46
CA GLN A 529 4.34 -5.89 -34.57
C GLN A 529 4.44 -6.84 -35.78
N GLU A 530 3.41 -7.66 -36.02
CA GLU A 530 3.35 -8.54 -37.20
C GLU A 530 3.35 -7.73 -38.51
N ALA A 531 2.68 -6.58 -38.54
CA ALA A 531 2.70 -5.66 -39.68
C ALA A 531 4.10 -5.00 -39.87
N GLU A 532 4.75 -4.57 -38.79
CA GLU A 532 6.11 -4.02 -38.85
C GLU A 532 7.13 -5.07 -39.29
N GLU A 533 7.07 -6.28 -38.73
CA GLU A 533 7.94 -7.39 -39.10
C GLU A 533 7.71 -7.83 -40.55
N SER A 534 6.46 -7.95 -41.00
CA SER A 534 6.18 -8.27 -42.40
C SER A 534 6.68 -7.17 -43.34
N GLY A 535 6.58 -5.89 -42.96
CA GLY A 535 7.21 -4.79 -43.68
C GLY A 535 8.73 -4.92 -43.77
N ARG A 536 9.40 -5.28 -42.66
CA ARG A 536 10.85 -5.52 -42.64
C ARG A 536 11.25 -6.73 -43.49
N ARG A 537 10.51 -7.85 -43.39
CA ARG A 537 10.73 -9.05 -44.20
C ARG A 537 10.62 -8.76 -45.70
N GLN A 538 9.63 -7.97 -46.10
CA GLN A 538 9.50 -7.55 -47.51
C GLN A 538 10.70 -6.73 -47.99
N VAL A 539 11.23 -5.83 -47.16
CA VAL A 539 12.43 -5.04 -47.49
C VAL A 539 13.67 -5.93 -47.59
N GLU A 540 13.83 -6.87 -46.65
CA GLU A 540 14.94 -7.84 -46.68
C GLU A 540 14.86 -8.78 -47.88
N GLU A 541 13.68 -9.28 -48.23
CA GLU A 541 13.48 -10.09 -49.44
C GLU A 541 13.80 -9.32 -50.71
N ARG A 542 13.44 -8.02 -50.78
CA ARG A 542 13.83 -7.16 -51.92
C ARG A 542 15.35 -7.03 -52.02
N ARG A 543 16.04 -6.78 -50.90
CA ARG A 543 17.51 -6.71 -50.87
C ARG A 543 18.14 -8.03 -51.30
N ARG A 544 17.63 -9.18 -50.82
CA ARG A 544 18.12 -10.49 -51.26
C ARG A 544 17.93 -10.70 -52.76
N ARG A 545 16.79 -10.28 -53.34
CA ARG A 545 16.58 -10.35 -54.80
C ARG A 545 17.57 -9.47 -55.57
N GLU A 546 17.81 -8.26 -55.09
CA GLU A 546 18.81 -7.34 -55.66
C GLU A 546 20.23 -7.96 -55.58
N GLU A 547 20.60 -8.52 -54.42
CA GLU A 547 21.87 -9.23 -54.22
C GLU A 547 21.99 -10.47 -55.13
N ASP A 548 20.93 -11.26 -55.28
CA ASP A 548 20.87 -12.43 -56.17
C ASP A 548 21.00 -12.03 -57.64
N GLU A 549 20.46 -10.88 -58.04
CA GLU A 549 20.61 -10.33 -59.38
C GLU A 549 22.05 -9.84 -59.63
N ILE A 550 22.64 -9.15 -58.65
CA ILE A 550 24.05 -8.74 -58.70
C ILE A 550 24.95 -9.98 -58.78
N PHE A 551 24.70 -10.99 -57.95
CA PHE A 551 25.44 -12.24 -57.97
C PHE A 551 25.31 -12.95 -59.32
N ARG A 552 24.09 -13.03 -59.88
CA ARG A 552 23.87 -13.57 -61.23
C ARG A 552 24.66 -12.80 -62.30
N GLN A 553 24.75 -11.47 -62.20
CA GLN A 553 25.56 -10.66 -63.11
C GLN A 553 27.05 -10.94 -62.95
N VAL A 554 27.56 -11.02 -61.72
CA VAL A 554 28.97 -11.34 -61.44
C VAL A 554 29.34 -12.72 -61.96
N VAL A 555 28.49 -13.73 -61.75
CA VAL A 555 28.70 -15.09 -62.29
C VAL A 555 28.74 -15.09 -63.81
N LYS A 556 27.84 -14.33 -64.48
CA LYS A 556 27.89 -14.18 -65.95
C LYS A 556 29.20 -13.55 -66.42
N VAL A 557 29.70 -12.53 -65.73
CA VAL A 557 31.00 -11.92 -66.04
C VAL A 557 32.12 -12.95 -65.83
N HIS A 558 32.10 -13.71 -64.75
CA HIS A 558 33.10 -14.76 -64.50
C HIS A 558 33.06 -15.87 -65.54
N GLN A 559 31.87 -16.33 -65.95
CA GLN A 559 31.72 -17.28 -67.05
C GLN A 559 32.29 -16.69 -68.34
N ALA A 560 31.94 -15.47 -68.72
CA ALA A 560 32.49 -14.80 -69.89
C ALA A 560 34.03 -14.65 -69.81
N THR A 561 34.61 -14.37 -68.63
CA THR A 561 36.07 -14.32 -68.48
C THR A 561 36.73 -15.68 -68.60
N VAL A 562 36.08 -16.74 -68.10
CA VAL A 562 36.57 -18.12 -68.26
C VAL A 562 36.49 -18.52 -69.73
N ASP A 563 35.38 -18.21 -70.40
CA ASP A 563 35.20 -18.50 -71.83
C ASP A 563 36.27 -17.78 -72.67
N LEU A 564 36.52 -16.49 -72.43
CA LEU A 564 37.60 -15.74 -73.10
C LEU A 564 38.98 -16.35 -72.84
N TYR A 565 39.27 -16.75 -71.60
CA TYR A 565 40.54 -17.40 -71.27
C TYR A 565 40.69 -18.76 -71.96
N LEU A 566 39.61 -19.54 -72.04
CA LEU A 566 39.60 -20.81 -72.77
C LEU A 566 39.74 -20.59 -74.27
N GLU A 567 39.08 -19.58 -74.82
CA GLU A 567 39.24 -19.15 -76.22
C GLU A 567 40.70 -18.78 -76.50
N ASP A 568 41.34 -17.99 -75.64
CA ASP A 568 42.76 -17.62 -75.79
C ASP A 568 43.69 -18.84 -75.75
N ILE A 569 43.45 -19.81 -74.85
CA ILE A 569 44.23 -21.06 -74.82
C ILE A 569 44.00 -21.85 -76.10
N ILE A 570 42.75 -22.01 -76.54
CA ILE A 570 42.40 -22.77 -77.73
C ILE A 570 43.05 -22.13 -78.95
N LEU A 571 42.92 -20.81 -79.14
CA LEU A 571 43.59 -20.07 -80.21
C LEU A 571 45.10 -20.22 -80.14
N GLY A 572 45.70 -20.07 -78.95
CA GLY A 572 47.14 -20.27 -78.76
C GLY A 572 47.60 -21.69 -79.10
N THR A 573 46.82 -22.72 -78.75
CA THR A 573 47.12 -24.11 -79.15
C THR A 573 46.94 -24.35 -80.63
N ILE A 574 45.91 -23.79 -81.26
CA ILE A 574 45.68 -23.89 -82.70
C ILE A 574 46.85 -23.25 -83.45
N GLU A 575 47.30 -22.06 -83.01
CA GLU A 575 48.47 -21.39 -83.59
C GLU A 575 49.73 -22.26 -83.46
N GLN A 576 49.98 -22.86 -82.29
CA GLN A 576 51.13 -23.76 -82.10
C GLN A 576 51.05 -25.03 -82.95
N THR A 577 49.87 -25.65 -83.08
CA THR A 577 49.72 -26.84 -83.92
C THR A 577 49.79 -26.50 -85.40
N ALA A 578 49.23 -25.36 -85.82
CA ALA A 578 49.36 -24.86 -87.19
C ALA A 578 50.82 -24.56 -87.53
N ASP A 579 51.57 -23.91 -86.64
CA ASP A 579 53.00 -23.67 -86.81
C ASP A 579 53.80 -24.98 -86.89
N ALA A 580 53.48 -25.97 -86.06
CA ALA A 580 54.12 -27.28 -86.10
C ALA A 580 53.83 -28.02 -87.41
N GLN A 581 52.57 -28.06 -87.86
CA GLN A 581 52.17 -28.65 -89.13
C GLN A 581 52.83 -27.93 -90.31
N ALA A 582 52.84 -26.60 -90.32
CA ALA A 582 53.51 -25.83 -91.36
C ALA A 582 55.03 -26.14 -91.40
N ARG A 583 55.68 -26.32 -90.25
CA ARG A 583 57.09 -26.75 -90.19
C ARG A 583 57.27 -28.16 -90.73
N GLU A 584 56.39 -29.10 -90.38
CA GLU A 584 56.42 -30.48 -90.90
C GLU A 584 56.24 -30.51 -92.42
N GLU A 585 55.30 -29.74 -92.96
CA GLU A 585 55.10 -29.60 -94.41
C GLU A 585 56.31 -28.95 -95.09
N ILE A 586 56.90 -27.90 -94.50
CA ILE A 586 58.16 -27.31 -94.99
C ILE A 586 59.29 -28.36 -94.96
N HIS A 587 59.39 -29.18 -93.92
CA HIS A 587 60.38 -30.25 -93.83
C HIS A 587 60.15 -31.34 -94.88
N GLN A 588 58.91 -31.76 -95.12
CA GLN A 588 58.56 -32.72 -96.18
C GLN A 588 58.88 -32.15 -97.56
N MET A 589 58.47 -30.92 -97.86
CA MET A 589 58.84 -30.25 -99.11
C MET A 589 60.36 -30.11 -99.26
N ALA A 590 61.08 -29.82 -98.17
CA ALA A 590 62.54 -29.75 -98.19
C ALA A 590 63.18 -31.13 -98.44
N GLN A 591 62.61 -32.21 -97.89
CA GLN A 591 63.03 -33.59 -98.17
C GLN A 591 62.75 -33.98 -99.63
N GLU A 592 61.55 -33.70 -100.14
CA GLU A 592 61.21 -33.92 -101.56
C GLU A 592 62.14 -33.14 -102.49
N LEU A 593 62.42 -31.87 -102.19
CA LEU A 593 63.41 -31.09 -102.92
C LEU A 593 64.81 -31.71 -102.81
N ASN A 594 65.20 -32.20 -101.63
CA ASN A 594 66.48 -32.89 -101.44
C ASN A 594 66.55 -34.16 -102.30
N ASP A 595 65.49 -34.97 -102.31
CA ASP A 595 65.39 -36.19 -103.10
C ASP A 595 65.41 -35.89 -104.60
N ILE A 596 64.74 -34.82 -105.02
CA ILE A 596 64.84 -34.31 -106.41
C ILE A 596 66.28 -33.88 -106.71
N THR A 597 66.95 -33.16 -105.80
CA THR A 597 68.34 -32.76 -106.00
C THR A 597 69.28 -33.96 -106.05
N TYR A 598 69.13 -34.95 -105.16
CA TYR A 598 69.89 -36.19 -105.19
C TYR A 598 69.60 -37.00 -106.46
N ALA A 599 68.35 -37.10 -106.91
CA ALA A 599 68.00 -37.77 -108.16
C ALA A 599 68.57 -37.02 -109.38
N MET A 600 68.64 -35.68 -109.35
CA MET A 600 69.34 -34.90 -110.36
C MET A 600 70.85 -35.18 -110.31
N GLU A 601 71.46 -35.19 -109.13
CA GLU A 601 72.88 -35.54 -108.95
C GLU A 601 73.19 -36.96 -109.43
N GLU A 602 72.36 -37.95 -109.10
CA GLU A 602 72.49 -39.33 -109.61
C GLU A 602 72.36 -39.39 -111.13
N LYS A 603 71.46 -38.60 -111.74
CA LYS A 603 71.40 -38.45 -113.20
C LYS A 603 72.65 -37.79 -113.78
N TYR A 604 73.23 -36.80 -113.09
CA TYR A 604 74.50 -36.18 -113.49
C TYR A 604 75.71 -37.13 -113.30
N VAL A 605 75.72 -37.96 -112.25
CA VAL A 605 76.76 -38.97 -111.99
C VAL A 605 76.65 -40.12 -112.97
N SER A 606 75.44 -40.62 -113.26
CA SER A 606 75.20 -41.65 -114.27
C SER A 606 75.49 -41.15 -115.69
N THR A 607 75.16 -39.91 -116.04
CA THR A 607 75.62 -39.32 -117.32
C THR A 607 77.13 -39.09 -117.35
N ARG A 608 77.79 -38.74 -116.24
CA ARG A 608 79.26 -38.75 -116.13
C ARG A 608 79.86 -40.15 -116.33
N GLN A 609 79.26 -41.19 -115.74
CA GLN A 609 79.70 -42.59 -115.90
C GLN A 609 79.43 -43.12 -117.32
N PHE A 610 78.33 -42.70 -117.96
CA PHE A 610 78.03 -43.04 -119.36
C PHE A 610 78.97 -42.32 -120.35
N ASN A 611 79.36 -41.07 -120.06
CA ASN A 611 80.35 -40.34 -120.85
C ASN A 611 81.77 -40.87 -120.62
N GLN A 612 82.11 -41.34 -119.41
CA GLN A 612 83.37 -42.06 -119.16
C GLN A 612 83.42 -43.45 -119.83
N ALA A 613 82.28 -44.13 -120.02
CA ALA A 613 82.22 -45.40 -120.76
C ALA A 613 82.33 -45.20 -122.29
N ASN A 614 81.86 -44.08 -122.84
CA ASN A 614 82.00 -43.76 -124.26
C ASN A 614 83.41 -43.22 -124.64
N ASP A 615 84.14 -42.60 -123.71
CA ASP A 615 85.51 -42.13 -123.95
C ASP A 615 86.57 -43.26 -123.94
N VAL A 616 86.27 -44.41 -123.30
CA VAL A 616 87.17 -45.59 -123.31
C VAL A 616 86.98 -46.45 -124.58
N GLY A 617 85.86 -46.32 -125.29
CA GLY A 617 85.59 -47.03 -126.55
C GLY A 617 86.29 -46.46 -127.78
N LEU A 618 86.62 -45.16 -127.81
CA LEU A 618 87.28 -44.51 -128.96
C LEU A 618 88.82 -44.48 -128.87
N MET A 619 89.42 -44.78 -127.71
CA MET A 619 90.87 -44.73 -127.50
C MET A 619 91.61 -46.06 -127.79
N LEU A 620 90.91 -47.13 -128.15
CA LEU A 620 91.51 -48.43 -128.51
C LEU A 620 91.61 -48.71 -130.02
N GLN A 621 91.35 -47.71 -130.88
CA GLN A 621 91.60 -47.78 -132.33
C GLN A 621 92.82 -46.97 -132.82
N LEU A 622 93.62 -46.37 -131.93
CA LEU A 622 94.75 -45.50 -132.31
C LEU A 622 96.16 -46.02 -131.93
N VAL A 623 96.30 -47.26 -131.44
CA VAL A 623 97.62 -47.86 -131.12
C VAL A 623 98.05 -48.99 -132.09
N CYS A 624 97.22 -49.36 -133.09
CA CYS A 624 97.60 -50.33 -134.15
C CYS A 624 97.80 -49.73 -135.56
N ARG A 625 97.98 -48.40 -135.69
CA ARG A 625 98.23 -47.72 -136.97
C ARG A 625 99.46 -46.80 -136.92
N SER A 626 100.61 -47.35 -136.51
CA SER A 626 101.93 -46.70 -136.73
C SER A 626 103.09 -47.71 -136.73
N ARG A 627 102.97 -48.78 -137.53
CA ARG A 627 104.11 -49.46 -138.16
C ARG A 627 103.73 -49.77 -139.60
N PHE A 628 104.18 -48.89 -140.50
CA PHE A 628 104.51 -49.07 -141.93
C PHE A 628 104.08 -47.88 -142.79
N SER A 629 105.01 -46.92 -142.91
CA SER A 629 105.34 -46.04 -144.05
C SER A 629 106.00 -44.78 -143.44
N ASN A 630 107.25 -44.38 -143.69
CA ASN A 630 108.20 -44.72 -144.76
C ASN A 630 107.56 -44.73 -146.14
N SER A 631 107.15 -43.55 -146.60
CA SER A 631 107.70 -42.99 -147.85
C SER A 631 107.22 -41.55 -148.07
N MET A 632 108.19 -40.64 -148.13
CA MET A 632 108.20 -39.36 -148.85
C MET A 632 107.48 -38.13 -148.27
N CYS A 633 108.27 -37.05 -148.23
CA CYS A 633 108.00 -35.63 -147.99
C CYS A 633 107.83 -35.18 -146.53
#